data_AF-A0A151XGK2-F1
#
_entry.id   AF-A0A151XGK2-F1
#
_cell.length_a   1.000
_cell.length_b   1.000
_cell.length_c   1.000
_cell.angle_alpha   90.00
_cell.angle_beta   90.00
_cell.angle_gamma   90.00
#
_symmetry.space_group_name_H-M   'P 1'
#
loop_
_entity.id
_entity.type
_entity.pdbx_description
1 polymer ?
#
loop_
_entity_poly.entity_id
_entity_poly.type
_entity_poly.pdbx_seq_one_letter_code
_entity_poly.pdbx_strand_id
1 'polypeptide(L)' 'IYSNSEYAIMVYLYGFCDGNANAARREYTAQFPNRKLTDKSFSLIFQRLKETGSFNMIPWADGVFAPL' A
#
# COMPACT_ATOMS: atom_id res chain seq x y z
N ILE A 1 -8.33 1.73 7.85
CA ILE A 1 -8.55 1.31 6.43
C ILE A 1 -8.34 2.55 5.57
N TYR A 2 -7.63 2.44 4.45
CA TYR A 2 -7.40 3.56 3.53
C TYR A 2 -8.48 3.61 2.45
N SER A 3 -8.71 4.79 1.88
CA SER A 3 -9.55 4.90 0.69
C SER A 3 -8.81 4.39 -0.55
N ASN A 4 -9.54 4.07 -1.63
CA ASN A 4 -8.93 3.69 -2.91
C ASN A 4 -7.98 4.78 -3.45
N SER A 5 -8.31 6.06 -3.26
CA SER A 5 -7.46 7.18 -3.67
C SER A 5 -6.12 7.17 -2.92
N GLU A 6 -6.14 6.83 -1.63
CA GLU A 6 -4.91 6.74 -0.84
C GLU A 6 -4.07 5.53 -1.22
N TYR A 7 -4.69 4.38 -1.48
CA TYR A 7 -3.95 3.23 -2.01
C TYR A 7 -3.31 3.53 -3.36
N ALA A 8 -3.99 4.27 -4.23
CA ALA A 8 -3.44 4.73 -5.50
C ALA A 8 -2.22 5.65 -5.29
N ILE A 9 -2.31 6.60 -4.36
CA ILE A 9 -1.18 7.47 -3.99
C ILE A 9 -0.01 6.63 -3.46
N MET A 10 -0.28 5.63 -2.62
CA MET A 10 0.76 4.75 -2.10
C MET A 10 1.47 3.98 -3.20
N VAL A 11 0.73 3.41 -4.16
CA VAL A 11 1.34 2.71 -5.30
C VAL A 11 2.12 3.67 -6.20
N TYR A 12 1.60 4.89 -6.42
CA TYR A 12 2.31 5.92 -7.18
C TYR A 12 3.65 6.27 -6.52
N LEU A 13 3.66 6.55 -5.21
CA LEU A 13 4.89 6.87 -4.49
C LEU A 13 5.85 5.68 -4.42
N TYR A 14 5.32 4.46 -4.30
CA TYR A 14 6.14 3.26 -4.35
C TYR A 14 6.86 3.11 -5.71
N GLY A 15 6.16 3.36 -6.81
CA GLY A 15 6.76 3.40 -8.14
C GLY A 15 7.74 4.56 -8.33
N PHE A 16 7.39 5.76 -7.86
CA PHE A 16 8.25 6.95 -7.90
C PHE A 16 9.57 6.73 -7.14
N CYS A 17 9.52 5.99 -6.03
CA CYS A 17 10.68 5.61 -5.24
C CYS A 17 11.37 4.33 -5.74
N ASP A 18 11.15 3.92 -6.99
CA ASP A 18 11.78 2.75 -7.63
C ASP A 18 11.59 1.45 -6.81
N GLY A 19 10.39 1.26 -6.25
CA GLY A 19 10.05 0.11 -5.42
C GLY A 19 10.64 0.14 -4.00
N ASN A 20 11.20 1.27 -3.55
CA ASN A 20 11.69 1.40 -2.18
C ASN A 20 10.57 1.82 -1.22
N ALA A 21 10.09 0.86 -0.42
CA ALA A 21 9.01 1.09 0.55
C ALA A 21 9.36 2.11 1.64
N ASN A 22 10.62 2.19 2.07
CA ASN A 22 11.05 3.12 3.11
C ASN A 22 11.09 4.56 2.59
N ALA A 23 11.57 4.75 1.36
CA ALA A 23 11.55 6.03 0.68
C ALA A 23 10.10 6.48 0.42
N ALA A 24 9.26 5.60 -0.14
CA ALA A 24 7.85 5.90 -0.39
C ALA A 24 7.08 6.27 0.88
N ARG A 25 7.38 5.60 2.00
CA ARG A 25 6.84 5.94 3.31
C ARG A 25 7.23 7.35 3.76
N ARG A 26 8.51 7.72 3.59
CA ARG A 26 8.98 9.07 3.93
C ARG A 26 8.27 10.14 3.09
N GLU A 27 8.15 9.91 1.79
CA GLU A 27 7.43 10.81 0.88
C GLU A 27 5.94 10.93 1.28
N TYR A 28 5.28 9.82 1.58
CA TYR A 28 3.88 9.83 2.01
C TYR A 28 3.70 10.61 3.32
N THR A 29 4.57 10.39 4.31
CA THR A 29 4.51 11.13 5.58
C THR A 29 4.83 12.62 5.40
N ALA A 30 5.74 12.98 4.50
CA ALA A 30 6.05 14.36 4.18
C ALA A 30 4.85 15.08 3.52
N GLN A 31 4.14 14.41 2.61
CA GLN A 31 2.96 14.97 1.94
C GLN A 31 1.72 14.99 2.84
N PHE A 32 1.58 14.01 3.74
CA PHE A 32 0.42 13.88 4.63
C PHE A 32 0.84 13.74 6.10
N PRO A 33 1.40 14.80 6.72
CA PRO A 33 1.96 14.73 8.08
C PRO A 33 0.91 14.41 9.16
N ASN A 34 -0.36 14.75 8.91
CA ASN A 34 -1.47 14.50 9.84
C ASN A 34 -2.07 13.09 9.71
N ARG A 35 -1.66 12.30 8.70
CA ARG A 35 -2.16 10.95 8.47
C ARG A 35 -1.21 9.95 9.13
N LYS A 36 -1.73 9.19 10.10
CA LYS A 36 -1.02 8.01 10.60
C LYS A 36 -0.97 6.95 9.51
N LEU A 37 0.24 6.66 9.05
CA LEU A 37 0.50 5.48 8.26
C LEU A 37 0.35 4.24 9.17
N THR A 38 -0.67 3.43 8.94
CA THR A 38 -0.80 2.10 9.54
C THR A 38 0.30 1.15 9.06
N ASP A 39 0.46 0.03 9.75
CA ASP A 39 1.53 -0.97 9.57
C ASP A 39 1.45 -1.79 8.26
N LYS A 40 0.86 -1.23 7.21
CA LYS A 40 0.79 -1.86 5.89
C LYS A 40 2.01 -1.45 5.07
N SER A 41 2.75 -2.42 4.55
CA SER A 41 3.88 -2.15 3.67
C SER A 41 3.42 -1.75 2.27
N PHE A 42 4.05 -0.71 1.70
CA PHE A 42 3.79 -0.26 0.33
C PHE A 42 3.98 -1.40 -0.70
N SER A 43 4.96 -2.26 -0.46
CA SER A 43 5.22 -3.44 -1.28
C SER A 43 4.06 -4.44 -1.27
N LEU A 44 3.42 -4.67 -0.11
CA LEU A 44 2.26 -5.56 -0.01
C LEU A 44 1.05 -5.00 -0.76
N ILE A 45 0.83 -3.67 -0.68
CA ILE A 45 -0.26 -3.00 -1.41
C ILE A 45 -0.06 -3.19 -2.91
N PHE A 46 1.16 -2.97 -3.39
CA PHE A 46 1.51 -3.14 -4.79
C PHE A 46 1.42 -4.61 -5.24
N GLN A 47 1.90 -5.54 -4.41
CA GLN A 47 1.79 -6.98 -4.68
C GLN A 47 0.32 -7.40 -4.83
N ARG A 48 -0.55 -6.98 -3.91
CA ARG A 48 -1.98 -7.28 -3.98
C ARG A 48 -2.65 -6.72 -5.22
N LEU A 49 -2.30 -5.48 -5.58
CA LEU A 49 -2.78 -4.87 -6.82
C LEU A 49 -2.33 -5.68 -8.04
N LYS A 50 -1.06 -6.14 -8.08
CA LYS A 50 -0.53 -6.97 -9.17
C LYS A 50 -1.23 -8.33 -9.28
N GLU A 51 -1.49 -8.99 -8.16
CA GLU A 51 -2.05 -10.34 -8.14
C GLU A 51 -3.56 -10.37 -8.40
N THR A 52 -4.30 -9.38 -7.90
CA THR A 52 -5.77 -9.41 -7.87
C THR A 52 -6.43 -8.29 -8.67
N GLY A 53 -5.67 -7.29 -9.13
CA GLY A 53 -6.23 -6.09 -9.75
C GLY A 53 -6.97 -5.16 -8.77
N SER A 54 -6.89 -5.41 -7.46
CA SER A 54 -7.63 -4.65 -6.45
C SER A 54 -6.80 -4.36 -5.19
N PHE A 55 -7.19 -3.31 -4.45
CA PHE A 55 -6.61 -2.97 -3.14
C PHE A 55 -7.32 -3.64 -1.97
N ASN A 56 -8.24 -4.57 -2.23
CA ASN A 56 -9.11 -5.13 -1.21
C ASN A 56 -8.30 -6.04 -0.28
N MET A 57 -7.80 -5.45 0.80
CA MET A 57 -7.00 -6.14 1.80
C MET A 57 -7.91 -6.71 2.87
N ILE A 58 -8.24 -7.99 2.72
CA ILE A 58 -8.92 -8.78 3.74
C ILE A 58 -7.99 -8.89 4.96
N PRO A 59 -8.49 -8.72 6.21
CA PRO A 59 -7.72 -9.04 7.40
C PRO A 59 -7.24 -10.50 7.31
N TRP A 60 -5.94 -10.66 7.45
CA TRP A 60 -5.23 -11.92 7.32
C TRP A 60 -5.69 -12.88 8.43
N ALA A 61 -6.46 -13.92 8.08
CA ALA A 61 -6.75 -15.00 9.03
C ALA A 61 -5.74 -16.14 8.88
N ASP A 62 -5.37 -16.56 7.66
CA ASP A 62 -4.76 -17.89 7.50
C ASP A 62 -3.57 -17.98 6.53
N GLY A 63 -2.82 -16.90 6.31
CA GLY A 63 -1.50 -16.98 5.65
C GLY A 63 -1.48 -17.35 4.15
N VAL A 64 -2.64 -17.58 3.52
CA VAL A 64 -2.74 -17.91 2.10
C VAL A 64 -3.35 -16.75 1.31
N PHE A 65 -2.73 -16.42 0.18
CA PHE A 65 -3.31 -15.52 -0.81
C PHE A 65 -4.46 -16.25 -1.51
N ALA A 66 -5.70 -16.02 -1.07
CA ALA A 66 -6.87 -16.29 -1.90
C ALA A 66 -7.21 -15.01 -2.69
N PRO A 67 -7.19 -15.03 -4.03
CA PRO A 67 -8.01 -14.12 -4.81
C PRO A 67 -9.49 -14.44 -4.52
N LEU A 68 -10.38 -13.48 -4.80
CA LEU A 68 -11.83 -13.74 -4.80
C LEU A 68 -12.19 -14.94 -5.68
#